data_AF-A0A7L1UD43-F1
#
_entry.id   AF-A0A7L1UD43-F1
#
_cell.length_a   1.000
_cell.length_b   1.000
_cell.length_c   1.000
_cell.angle_alpha   90.00
_cell.angle_beta   90.00
_cell.angle_gamma   90.00
#
_symmetry.space_group_name_H-M   'P 1'
#
loop_
_entity.id
_entity.type
_entity.pdbx_description
1 polymer ?
#
loop_
_entity_poly.entity_id
_entity_poly.type
_entity_poly.pdbx_seq_one_letter_code
_entity_poly.pdbx_strand_id
1 'polypeptide(L)'
;GGAGLAKRLGTLLSGLLECGAFCGIIFGWASLVFVLKDLGYFEGLCQPSANPGPNLTLGSDCSGQDEQFSLVFTIGSFMNNFMTFPMGVVFDRFGTTAARLIAISLYAGGTLLVAFSTPEMAVLLFPAMSMLSVGGILLILTNMQVGNLFGNYRSIIITLYNGAFDSSSAVFLIVKLLYERGLSLRAMFLFLAACSAWHLLRTLFLMPRTRIPYPLPPDYDYGYEGQRPGEAGPEETPLEPPLARGAGSGNLLWGGGDVPGTPFRACACSWLFAWHVAWLSVMQLRHYLFIGTLNPQLEHLARGDHGLVSTYTNAFAFTQLCGVLCAPWNGLILDRHKRGKGPRPEGN
;
A
#
# COMPACT_ATOMS: atom_id res chain seq x y z
N GLY A 1 20.76 15.23 -19.03
CA GLY A 1 20.27 16.60 -19.29
C GLY A 1 19.09 16.93 -18.39
N GLY A 2 18.79 18.22 -18.18
CA GLY A 2 17.76 18.71 -17.24
C GLY A 2 16.34 18.20 -17.48
N ALA A 3 15.97 17.88 -18.73
CA ALA A 3 14.66 17.30 -19.07
C ALA A 3 14.43 15.92 -18.44
N GLY A 4 15.47 15.07 -18.37
CA GLY A 4 15.38 13.76 -17.71
C GLY A 4 15.22 13.85 -16.20
N LEU A 5 15.79 14.87 -15.56
CA LEU A 5 15.63 15.12 -14.12
C LEU A 5 14.20 15.59 -13.80
N ALA A 6 13.65 16.52 -14.59
CA ALA A 6 12.29 17.00 -14.43
C ALA A 6 11.27 15.86 -14.57
N LYS A 7 11.46 14.96 -15.55
CA LYS A 7 10.64 13.75 -15.74
C LYS A 7 10.71 12.81 -14.54
N ARG A 8 11.91 12.50 -14.03
CA ARG A 8 12.11 11.67 -12.83
C ARG A 8 11.46 12.26 -11.58
N LEU A 9 11.60 13.57 -11.38
CA LEU A 9 10.96 14.28 -10.27
C LEU A 9 9.43 14.30 -10.42
N GLY A 10 8.92 14.51 -11.63
CA GLY A 10 7.49 14.41 -11.93
C GLY A 10 6.92 13.02 -11.64
N THR A 11 7.62 11.95 -12.02
CA THR A 11 7.25 10.56 -11.70
C THR A 11 7.23 10.31 -10.21
N LEU A 12 8.22 10.83 -9.47
CA LEU A 12 8.29 10.74 -8.03
C LEU A 12 7.10 11.45 -7.37
N LEU A 13 6.93 12.75 -7.62
CA LEU A 13 5.90 13.58 -6.97
C LEU A 13 4.48 13.09 -7.27
N SER A 14 4.19 12.77 -8.53
CA SER A 14 2.90 12.19 -8.92
C SER A 14 2.65 10.82 -8.28
N GLY A 15 3.71 10.02 -8.08
CA GLY A 15 3.62 8.75 -7.38
C GLY A 15 3.38 8.94 -5.88
N LEU A 16 4.02 9.92 -5.25
CA LEU A 16 3.79 10.21 -3.83
C LEU A 16 2.37 10.69 -3.58
N LEU A 17 1.82 11.49 -4.49
CA LEU A 17 0.42 11.89 -4.46
C LEU A 17 -0.51 10.67 -4.63
N GLU A 18 -0.22 9.80 -5.59
CA GLU A 18 -0.96 8.54 -5.78
C GLU A 18 -0.91 7.65 -4.52
N CYS A 19 0.26 7.45 -3.93
CA CYS A 19 0.42 6.67 -2.71
C CYS A 19 -0.29 7.31 -1.51
N GLY A 20 -0.12 8.61 -1.34
CA GLY A 20 -0.67 9.40 -0.23
C GLY A 20 -2.19 9.52 -0.25
N ALA A 21 -2.84 9.37 -1.40
CA ALA A 21 -4.28 9.53 -1.51
C ALA A 21 -5.04 8.21 -1.75
N PHE A 22 -4.38 7.12 -2.13
CA PHE A 22 -5.11 5.92 -2.61
C PHE A 22 -4.55 4.58 -2.11
N CYS A 23 -3.28 4.47 -1.71
CA CYS A 23 -2.71 3.11 -1.55
C CYS A 23 -2.99 2.43 -0.19
N GLY A 24 -3.03 3.17 0.92
CA GLY A 24 -3.15 2.63 2.28
C GLY A 24 -4.38 3.15 3.03
N ILE A 25 -5.45 3.53 2.32
CA ILE A 25 -6.65 4.13 2.91
C ILE A 25 -7.30 3.22 3.96
N ILE A 26 -7.17 1.89 3.82
CA ILE A 26 -7.72 0.91 4.76
C ILE A 26 -7.17 1.11 6.19
N PHE A 27 -5.96 1.65 6.38
CA PHE A 27 -5.45 1.90 7.73
C PHE A 27 -6.16 3.03 8.46
N GLY A 28 -6.96 3.83 7.74
CA GLY A 28 -7.90 4.79 8.32
C GLY A 28 -9.25 4.17 8.69
N TRP A 29 -9.39 2.84 8.70
CA TRP A 29 -10.64 2.11 8.92
C TRP A 29 -11.43 2.60 10.12
N ALA A 30 -10.76 2.90 11.24
CA ALA A 30 -11.42 3.41 12.45
C ALA A 30 -12.24 4.69 12.19
N SER A 31 -11.77 5.58 11.30
CA SER A 31 -12.53 6.77 10.92
C SER A 31 -13.75 6.44 10.06
N LEU A 32 -13.62 5.45 9.17
CA LEU A 32 -14.74 5.02 8.32
C LEU A 32 -15.81 4.27 9.11
N VAL A 33 -15.42 3.42 10.08
CA VAL A 33 -16.35 2.70 10.96
C VAL A 33 -17.26 3.66 11.71
N PHE A 34 -16.73 4.80 12.17
CA PHE A 34 -17.54 5.82 12.82
C PHE A 34 -18.71 6.28 11.92
N VAL A 35 -18.42 6.54 10.64
CA VAL A 35 -19.43 6.94 9.64
C VAL A 35 -20.40 5.79 9.34
N LEU A 36 -19.90 4.56 9.22
CA LEU A 36 -20.73 3.39 8.93
C LEU A 36 -21.70 3.05 10.08
N LYS A 37 -21.26 3.22 11.34
CA LYS A 37 -22.12 3.10 12.52
C LYS A 37 -23.25 4.12 12.50
N ASP A 38 -22.94 5.39 12.20
CA ASP A 38 -23.93 6.46 12.11
C ASP A 38 -24.96 6.22 10.99
N LEU A 39 -24.53 5.57 9.89
CA LEU A 39 -25.41 5.16 8.80
C LEU A 39 -26.21 3.87 9.07
N GLY A 40 -26.08 3.24 10.24
CA GLY A 40 -26.85 2.05 10.63
C GLY A 40 -26.32 0.72 10.07
N TYR A 41 -25.08 0.65 9.58
CA TYR A 41 -24.52 -0.61 9.09
C TYR A 41 -24.39 -1.62 10.24
N PHE A 42 -24.86 -2.86 10.00
CA PHE A 42 -24.89 -3.95 10.99
C PHE A 42 -25.68 -3.63 12.28
N GLU A 43 -26.52 -2.60 12.30
CA GLU A 43 -27.29 -2.19 13.49
C GLU A 43 -28.22 -3.32 14.01
N GLY A 44 -28.71 -4.19 13.11
CA GLY A 44 -29.52 -5.35 13.49
C GLY A 44 -28.81 -6.39 14.39
N LEU A 45 -27.50 -6.26 14.61
CA LEU A 45 -26.73 -7.08 15.55
C LEU A 45 -26.62 -6.46 16.94
N CYS A 46 -27.11 -5.24 17.14
CA CYS A 46 -27.20 -4.63 18.45
C CYS A 46 -28.39 -5.22 19.23
N GLN A 47 -28.14 -5.65 20.46
CA GLN A 47 -29.19 -6.17 21.35
C GLN A 47 -29.60 -5.11 22.39
N PRO A 48 -30.90 -5.05 22.77
CA PRO A 48 -31.31 -4.27 23.93
C PRO A 48 -30.61 -4.83 25.17
N SER A 49 -29.94 -3.99 25.97
CA SER A 49 -29.24 -4.45 27.18
C SER A 49 -30.20 -5.20 28.11
N ALA A 50 -29.89 -6.47 28.37
CA ALA A 50 -30.73 -7.36 29.16
C ALA A 50 -30.87 -6.95 30.65
N ASN A 51 -30.03 -6.02 31.13
CA ASN A 51 -30.07 -5.52 32.51
C ASN A 51 -29.91 -3.99 32.55
N PRO A 52 -31.00 -3.20 32.51
CA PRO A 52 -30.92 -1.80 32.89
C PRO A 52 -30.67 -1.76 34.40
N GLY A 53 -29.41 -1.53 34.80
CA GLY A 53 -29.14 -1.11 36.17
C GLY A 53 -30.01 0.12 36.49
N PRO A 54 -30.52 0.29 37.72
CA PRO A 54 -31.62 1.22 38.04
C PRO A 54 -31.32 2.71 37.76
N ASN A 55 -30.11 3.07 37.33
CA ASN A 55 -29.68 4.43 37.00
C ASN A 55 -28.79 4.52 35.73
N LEU A 56 -28.72 3.49 34.87
CA LEU A 56 -28.03 3.61 33.58
C LEU A 56 -29.04 3.76 32.45
N THR A 57 -28.84 4.80 31.65
CA THR A 57 -29.44 4.99 30.33
C THR A 57 -29.42 3.68 29.54
N LEU A 58 -30.53 3.41 28.84
CA LEU A 58 -30.78 2.26 27.98
C LEU A 58 -29.72 2.17 26.85
N GLY A 59 -28.50 1.71 27.17
CA GLY A 59 -27.47 1.46 26.18
C GLY A 59 -27.74 0.13 25.49
N SER A 60 -27.77 0.10 24.16
CA SER A 60 -27.77 -1.16 23.41
C SER A 60 -26.38 -1.79 23.46
N ASP A 61 -26.29 -3.11 23.70
CA ASP A 61 -25.05 -3.86 23.52
C ASP A 61 -24.83 -4.09 22.02
N CYS A 62 -23.84 -3.40 21.46
CA CYS A 62 -23.48 -3.47 20.04
C CYS A 62 -22.18 -4.26 19.78
N SER A 63 -21.77 -5.13 20.72
CA SER A 63 -20.58 -5.98 20.55
C SER A 63 -20.56 -6.78 19.25
N GLY A 64 -21.71 -7.32 18.82
CA GLY A 64 -21.83 -8.05 17.55
C GLY A 64 -21.63 -7.17 16.31
N GLN A 65 -22.03 -5.90 16.37
CA GLN A 65 -21.80 -4.92 15.30
C GLN A 65 -20.29 -4.66 15.14
N ASP A 66 -19.60 -4.43 16.26
CA ASP A 66 -18.16 -4.20 16.31
C ASP A 66 -17.35 -5.42 15.87
N GLU A 67 -17.82 -6.62 16.18
CA GLU A 67 -17.22 -7.86 15.71
C GLU A 67 -17.26 -7.94 14.18
N GLN A 68 -18.40 -7.59 13.55
CA GLN A 68 -18.49 -7.58 12.08
C GLN A 68 -17.56 -6.55 11.45
N PHE A 69 -17.50 -5.32 11.97
CA PHE A 69 -16.56 -4.32 11.45
C PHE A 69 -15.09 -4.75 11.62
N SER A 70 -14.77 -5.38 12.75
CA SER A 70 -13.44 -5.95 13.01
C SER A 70 -13.12 -7.07 12.00
N LEU A 71 -14.10 -7.91 11.68
CA LEU A 71 -13.96 -9.00 10.72
C LEU A 71 -13.76 -8.46 9.29
N VAL A 72 -14.52 -7.45 8.87
CA VAL A 72 -14.34 -6.78 7.56
C VAL A 72 -12.91 -6.29 7.40
N PHE A 73 -12.39 -5.58 8.40
CA PHE A 73 -11.00 -5.09 8.39
C PHE A 73 -9.99 -6.22 8.41
N THR A 74 -10.24 -7.27 9.19
CA THR A 74 -9.37 -8.45 9.29
C THR A 74 -9.25 -9.15 7.95
N ILE A 75 -10.37 -9.39 7.25
CA ILE A 75 -10.39 -10.02 5.93
C ILE A 75 -9.70 -9.12 4.90
N GLY A 76 -9.99 -7.82 4.89
CA GLY A 76 -9.34 -6.86 3.99
C GLY A 76 -7.82 -6.81 4.18
N SER A 77 -7.36 -6.72 5.43
CA SER A 77 -5.94 -6.72 5.78
C SER A 77 -5.28 -8.08 5.51
N PHE A 78 -5.97 -9.19 5.71
CA PHE A 78 -5.47 -10.51 5.34
C PHE A 78 -5.27 -10.60 3.81
N MET A 79 -6.25 -10.18 3.02
CA MET A 79 -6.16 -10.12 1.56
C MET A 79 -5.00 -9.23 1.08
N ASN A 80 -4.74 -8.11 1.75
CA ASN A 80 -3.59 -7.23 1.48
C ASN A 80 -2.27 -8.03 1.43
N ASN A 81 -2.01 -8.85 2.44
CA ASN A 81 -0.76 -9.62 2.54
C ASN A 81 -0.81 -10.88 1.67
N PHE A 82 -1.93 -11.59 1.68
CA PHE A 82 -2.07 -12.85 0.93
C PHE A 82 -1.91 -12.64 -0.57
N MET A 83 -2.57 -11.62 -1.13
CA MET A 83 -2.50 -11.32 -2.56
C MET A 83 -1.19 -10.64 -2.98
N THR A 84 -0.36 -10.17 -2.04
CA THR A 84 0.94 -9.57 -2.36
C THR A 84 1.85 -10.56 -3.12
N PHE A 85 1.85 -11.84 -2.75
CA PHE A 85 2.68 -12.83 -3.44
C PHE A 85 2.19 -13.13 -4.87
N PRO A 86 0.92 -13.52 -5.12
CA PRO A 86 0.41 -13.71 -6.48
C PRO A 86 0.56 -12.46 -7.35
N MET A 87 0.27 -11.27 -6.81
CA MET A 87 0.39 -10.02 -7.56
C MET A 87 1.84 -9.63 -7.81
N GLY A 88 2.76 -10.02 -6.93
CA GLY A 88 4.21 -9.94 -7.17
C GLY A 88 4.63 -10.80 -8.36
N VAL A 89 4.14 -12.03 -8.47
CA VAL A 89 4.39 -12.89 -9.65
C VAL A 89 3.85 -12.26 -10.93
N VAL A 90 2.64 -11.68 -10.88
CA VAL A 90 2.07 -10.96 -12.02
C VAL A 90 2.94 -9.77 -12.42
N PHE A 91 3.40 -8.97 -11.45
CA PHE A 91 4.29 -7.84 -11.67
C PHE A 91 5.64 -8.26 -12.26
N ASP A 92 6.17 -9.39 -11.80
CA ASP A 92 7.44 -9.96 -12.28
C ASP A 92 7.33 -10.52 -13.70
N ARG A 93 6.20 -11.15 -14.07
CA ARG A 93 6.02 -11.85 -15.35
C ARG A 93 5.42 -10.98 -16.45
N PHE A 94 4.45 -10.13 -16.11
CA PHE A 94 3.68 -9.31 -17.05
C PHE A 94 4.05 -7.83 -16.99
N GLY A 95 4.94 -7.45 -16.06
CA GLY A 95 5.47 -6.10 -15.93
C GLY A 95 4.54 -5.10 -15.23
N THR A 96 4.95 -3.85 -15.26
CA THR A 96 4.33 -2.75 -14.53
C THR A 96 2.93 -2.40 -15.03
N THR A 97 2.73 -2.33 -16.35
CA THR A 97 1.42 -1.89 -16.89
C THR A 97 0.30 -2.87 -16.54
N ALA A 98 0.51 -4.18 -16.72
CA ALA A 98 -0.49 -5.18 -16.39
C ALA A 98 -0.84 -5.17 -14.89
N ALA A 99 0.17 -5.15 -14.02
CA ALA A 99 -0.02 -5.06 -12.58
C ALA A 99 -0.81 -3.80 -12.19
N ARG A 100 -0.48 -2.64 -12.77
CA ARG A 100 -1.18 -1.38 -12.48
C ARG A 100 -2.62 -1.36 -12.99
N LEU A 101 -2.91 -1.91 -14.16
CA LEU A 101 -4.29 -1.99 -14.66
C LEU A 101 -5.16 -2.87 -13.75
N ILE A 102 -4.63 -3.99 -13.26
CA ILE A 102 -5.31 -4.82 -12.26
C ILE A 102 -5.53 -4.04 -10.96
N ALA A 103 -4.50 -3.35 -10.48
CA ALA A 103 -4.57 -2.55 -9.26
C ALA A 103 -5.67 -1.47 -9.34
N ILE A 104 -5.70 -0.73 -10.44
CA ILE A 104 -6.68 0.34 -10.69
C ILE A 104 -8.09 -0.23 -10.78
N SER A 105 -8.26 -1.36 -11.47
CA SER A 105 -9.56 -2.02 -11.59
C SER A 105 -10.09 -2.49 -10.24
N LEU A 106 -9.24 -3.10 -9.42
CA LEU A 106 -9.59 -3.52 -8.06
C LEU A 106 -9.91 -2.32 -7.17
N TYR A 107 -9.10 -1.25 -7.23
CA TYR A 107 -9.33 -0.05 -6.43
C TYR A 107 -10.63 0.66 -6.83
N ALA A 108 -10.86 0.88 -8.13
CA ALA A 108 -12.10 1.46 -8.65
C ALA A 108 -13.31 0.58 -8.30
N GLY A 109 -13.20 -0.74 -8.47
CA GLY A 109 -14.27 -1.67 -8.08
C GLY A 109 -14.57 -1.61 -6.58
N GLY A 110 -13.54 -1.58 -5.73
CA GLY A 110 -13.71 -1.47 -4.28
C GLY A 110 -14.36 -0.17 -3.85
N THR A 111 -13.93 0.98 -4.39
CA THR A 111 -14.57 2.28 -4.11
C THR A 111 -16.03 2.33 -4.58
N LEU A 112 -16.34 1.77 -5.76
CA LEU A 112 -17.71 1.68 -6.27
C LEU A 112 -18.58 0.77 -5.40
N LEU A 113 -18.07 -0.37 -4.93
CA LEU A 113 -18.80 -1.26 -4.03
C LEU A 113 -19.18 -0.55 -2.72
N VAL A 114 -18.27 0.25 -2.14
CA VAL A 114 -18.63 1.07 -0.96
C VAL A 114 -19.66 2.13 -1.34
N ALA A 115 -19.49 2.83 -2.47
CA ALA A 115 -20.42 3.89 -2.90
C ALA A 115 -21.86 3.41 -3.09
N PHE A 116 -22.04 2.18 -3.56
CA PHE A 116 -23.36 1.58 -3.78
C PHE A 116 -23.82 0.66 -2.65
N SER A 117 -23.01 0.48 -1.60
CA SER A 117 -23.43 -0.27 -0.42
C SER A 117 -24.53 0.48 0.33
N THR A 118 -25.40 -0.29 0.99
CA THR A 118 -26.44 0.20 1.90
C THR A 118 -26.38 -0.60 3.20
N PRO A 119 -27.04 -0.15 4.29
CA PRO A 119 -27.08 -0.89 5.55
C PRO A 119 -27.62 -2.32 5.40
N GLU A 120 -28.60 -2.54 4.51
CA GLU A 120 -29.16 -3.86 4.22
C GLU A 120 -28.17 -4.75 3.46
N MET A 121 -27.28 -4.14 2.68
CA MET A 121 -26.24 -4.80 1.90
C MET A 121 -24.85 -4.61 2.53
N ALA A 122 -24.77 -4.49 3.86
CA ALA A 122 -23.52 -4.28 4.60
C ALA A 122 -22.45 -5.36 4.31
N VAL A 123 -22.87 -6.55 3.88
CA VAL A 123 -21.98 -7.64 3.44
C VAL A 123 -21.10 -7.24 2.23
N LEU A 124 -21.50 -6.25 1.43
CA LEU A 124 -20.67 -5.72 0.33
C LEU A 124 -19.38 -5.07 0.83
N LEU A 125 -19.29 -4.68 2.10
CA LEU A 125 -18.07 -4.14 2.69
C LEU A 125 -16.92 -5.15 2.70
N PHE A 126 -17.20 -6.45 2.80
CA PHE A 126 -16.17 -7.49 2.79
C PHE A 126 -15.36 -7.53 1.47
N PRO A 127 -16.00 -7.73 0.29
CA PRO A 127 -15.28 -7.66 -0.98
C PRO A 127 -14.77 -6.25 -1.28
N ALA A 128 -15.49 -5.20 -0.88
CA ALA A 128 -15.05 -3.82 -1.12
C ALA A 128 -13.71 -3.53 -0.44
N MET A 129 -13.59 -3.82 0.85
CA MET A 129 -12.36 -3.57 1.62
C MET A 129 -11.21 -4.47 1.16
N SER A 130 -11.51 -5.69 0.74
CA SER A 130 -10.51 -6.60 0.16
C SER A 130 -9.96 -6.07 -1.16
N MET A 131 -10.83 -5.64 -2.08
CA MET A 131 -10.43 -5.07 -3.37
C MET A 131 -9.64 -3.76 -3.21
N LEU A 132 -10.07 -2.87 -2.30
CA LEU A 132 -9.33 -1.64 -1.97
C LEU A 132 -7.92 -1.93 -1.46
N SER A 133 -7.79 -2.90 -0.54
CA SER A 133 -6.50 -3.27 0.03
C SER A 133 -5.55 -3.84 -1.02
N VAL A 134 -6.03 -4.81 -1.82
CA VAL A 134 -5.22 -5.46 -2.85
C VAL A 134 -4.83 -4.47 -3.96
N GLY A 135 -5.76 -3.59 -4.37
CA GLY A 135 -5.44 -2.52 -5.33
C GLY A 135 -4.40 -1.55 -4.78
N GLY A 136 -4.54 -1.15 -3.53
CA GLY A 136 -3.65 -0.22 -2.86
C GLY A 136 -2.21 -0.74 -2.68
N ILE A 137 -2.04 -1.98 -2.20
CA ILE A 137 -0.72 -2.60 -2.07
C ILE A 137 -0.03 -2.78 -3.44
N LEU A 138 -0.77 -3.09 -4.49
CA LEU A 138 -0.21 -3.25 -5.83
C LEU A 138 0.23 -1.91 -6.43
N LEU A 139 -0.52 -0.83 -6.16
CA LEU A 139 -0.11 0.52 -6.55
C LEU A 139 1.18 0.96 -5.85
N ILE A 140 1.36 0.70 -4.55
CA ILE A 140 2.64 1.04 -3.88
C ILE A 140 3.79 0.16 -4.40
N LEU A 141 3.61 -1.14 -4.59
CA LEU A 141 4.65 -2.03 -5.13
C LEU A 141 5.18 -1.53 -6.47
N THR A 142 4.27 -1.13 -7.37
CA THR A 142 4.64 -0.58 -8.69
C THR A 142 5.24 0.82 -8.63
N ASN A 143 5.07 1.56 -7.52
CA ASN A 143 5.72 2.85 -7.28
C ASN A 143 7.11 2.72 -6.66
N MET A 144 7.37 1.70 -5.85
CA MET A 144 8.69 1.52 -5.21
C MET A 144 9.84 1.40 -6.22
N GLN A 145 9.60 0.86 -7.41
CA GLN A 145 10.63 0.79 -8.47
C GLN A 145 11.11 2.16 -8.95
N VAL A 146 10.33 3.24 -8.75
CA VAL A 146 10.76 4.61 -9.05
C VAL A 146 12.02 4.98 -8.27
N GLY A 147 12.24 4.37 -7.10
CA GLY A 147 13.49 4.52 -6.35
C GLY A 147 14.74 4.11 -7.15
N ASN A 148 14.62 3.19 -8.12
CA ASN A 148 15.74 2.78 -8.96
C ASN A 148 16.27 3.97 -9.79
N LEU A 149 15.39 4.89 -10.23
CA LEU A 149 15.75 6.07 -11.02
C LEU A 149 16.69 7.05 -10.30
N PHE A 150 16.77 6.94 -8.96
CA PHE A 150 17.51 7.84 -8.09
C PHE A 150 18.78 7.22 -7.48
N GLY A 151 19.23 6.06 -7.98
CA GLY A 151 20.53 5.45 -7.67
C GLY A 151 20.90 5.51 -6.19
N ASN A 152 21.80 6.44 -5.82
CA ASN A 152 22.31 6.65 -4.46
C ASN A 152 21.26 7.04 -3.41
N TYR A 153 20.06 7.48 -3.81
CA TYR A 153 18.96 7.89 -2.94
C TYR A 153 17.78 6.88 -2.99
N ARG A 154 18.01 5.69 -3.56
CA ARG A 154 16.98 4.67 -3.75
C ARG A 154 16.25 4.30 -2.47
N SER A 155 16.95 4.10 -1.34
CA SER A 155 16.30 3.70 -0.10
C SER A 155 15.49 4.84 0.52
N ILE A 156 15.94 6.11 0.41
CA ILE A 156 15.13 7.28 0.79
C ILE A 156 13.83 7.33 -0.01
N ILE A 157 13.88 7.15 -1.34
CA ILE A 157 12.68 7.21 -2.17
C ILE A 157 11.70 6.07 -1.84
N ILE A 158 12.17 4.83 -1.69
CA ILE A 158 11.32 3.69 -1.32
C ILE A 158 10.67 3.91 0.05
N THR A 159 11.43 4.39 1.03
CA THR A 159 10.88 4.66 2.37
C THR A 159 9.92 5.83 2.38
N LEU A 160 10.12 6.85 1.54
CA LEU A 160 9.17 7.94 1.37
C LEU A 160 7.84 7.46 0.78
N TYR A 161 7.85 6.51 -0.17
CA TYR A 161 6.63 5.86 -0.67
C TYR A 161 5.87 5.09 0.41
N ASN A 162 6.58 4.36 1.27
CA ASN A 162 5.96 3.69 2.44
C ASN A 162 5.35 4.71 3.40
N GLY A 163 6.06 5.81 3.70
CA GLY A 163 5.50 6.87 4.53
C GLY A 163 4.24 7.50 3.93
N ALA A 164 4.22 7.72 2.60
CA ALA A 164 3.03 8.21 1.90
C ALA A 164 1.87 7.22 1.98
N PHE A 165 2.14 5.93 1.81
CA PHE A 165 1.16 4.86 1.98
C PHE A 165 0.53 4.84 3.38
N ASP A 166 1.34 4.92 4.43
CA ASP A 166 0.84 4.99 5.81
C ASP A 166 -0.02 6.25 6.03
N SER A 167 0.40 7.37 5.45
CA SER A 167 -0.28 8.66 5.56
C SER A 167 -1.64 8.71 4.85
N SER A 168 -1.87 7.80 3.89
CA SER A 168 -3.13 7.75 3.14
C SER A 168 -4.34 7.29 3.95
N SER A 169 -4.12 6.72 5.13
CA SER A 169 -5.14 6.54 6.17
C SER A 169 -5.95 7.82 6.44
N ALA A 170 -5.33 8.99 6.29
CA ALA A 170 -5.98 10.29 6.43
C ALA A 170 -7.13 10.52 5.45
N VAL A 171 -7.21 9.79 4.33
CA VAL A 171 -8.31 9.90 3.38
C VAL A 171 -9.64 9.51 4.02
N PHE A 172 -9.67 8.44 4.82
CA PHE A 172 -10.87 8.06 5.57
C PHE A 172 -11.17 9.01 6.73
N LEU A 173 -10.15 9.66 7.31
CA LEU A 173 -10.38 10.78 8.23
C LEU A 173 -11.05 11.96 7.51
N ILE A 174 -10.58 12.33 6.32
CA ILE A 174 -11.20 13.39 5.51
C ILE A 174 -12.64 13.03 5.17
N VAL A 175 -12.92 11.77 4.78
CA VAL A 175 -14.28 11.28 4.56
C VAL A 175 -15.15 11.47 5.81
N LYS A 176 -14.65 11.10 7.00
CA LYS A 176 -15.36 11.31 8.27
C LYS A 176 -15.66 12.80 8.51
N LEU A 177 -14.67 13.68 8.38
CA LEU A 177 -14.83 15.11 8.63
C LEU A 177 -15.79 15.79 7.63
N LEU A 178 -15.78 15.33 6.38
CA LEU A 178 -16.71 15.81 5.35
C LEU A 178 -18.13 15.28 5.58
N TYR A 179 -18.26 14.04 6.05
CA TYR A 179 -19.54 13.45 6.46
C TYR A 179 -20.19 14.23 7.59
N GLU A 180 -19.43 14.58 8.64
CA GLU A 180 -19.90 15.42 9.75
C GLU A 180 -20.37 16.82 9.29
N ARG A 181 -19.94 17.28 8.11
CA ARG A 181 -20.41 18.52 7.46
C ARG A 181 -21.62 18.32 6.55
N GLY A 182 -22.18 17.11 6.49
CA GLY A 182 -23.40 16.78 5.74
C GLY A 182 -23.18 16.23 4.33
N LEU A 183 -21.94 15.90 3.92
CA LEU A 183 -21.68 15.25 2.63
C LEU A 183 -21.99 13.75 2.71
N SER A 184 -22.68 13.22 1.69
CA SER A 184 -23.04 11.79 1.67
C SER A 184 -21.84 10.90 1.39
N LEU A 185 -21.80 9.73 2.06
CA LEU A 185 -20.77 8.70 1.87
C LEU A 185 -20.65 8.29 0.39
N ARG A 186 -21.79 8.08 -0.26
CA ARG A 186 -21.87 7.74 -1.68
C ARG A 186 -21.20 8.76 -2.59
N ALA A 187 -21.45 10.06 -2.39
CA ALA A 187 -20.83 11.09 -3.23
C ALA A 187 -19.30 11.11 -3.07
N MET A 188 -18.81 10.95 -1.84
CA MET A 188 -17.37 10.93 -1.57
C MET A 188 -16.67 9.71 -2.19
N PHE A 189 -17.28 8.52 -2.10
CA PHE A 189 -16.70 7.31 -2.73
C PHE A 189 -16.83 7.30 -4.25
N LEU A 190 -17.88 7.90 -4.83
CA LEU A 190 -17.94 8.14 -6.29
C LEU A 190 -16.85 9.12 -6.76
N PHE A 191 -16.56 10.15 -5.97
CA PHE A 191 -15.45 11.06 -6.23
C PHE A 191 -14.10 10.33 -6.19
N LEU A 192 -13.86 9.48 -5.18
CA LEU A 192 -12.66 8.64 -5.11
C LEU A 192 -12.56 7.67 -6.29
N ALA A 193 -13.68 7.07 -6.72
CA ALA A 193 -13.73 6.23 -7.91
C ALA A 193 -13.40 7.02 -9.18
N ALA A 194 -13.93 8.24 -9.35
CA ALA A 194 -13.60 9.11 -10.48
C ALA A 194 -12.12 9.51 -10.49
N CYS A 195 -11.54 9.75 -9.31
CA CYS A 195 -10.10 10.02 -9.17
C CYS A 195 -9.23 8.85 -9.62
N SER A 196 -9.75 7.61 -9.69
CA SER A 196 -8.97 6.49 -10.23
C SER A 196 -8.56 6.67 -11.70
N ALA A 197 -9.24 7.54 -12.46
CA ALA A 197 -8.82 7.94 -13.80
C ALA A 197 -7.43 8.59 -13.82
N TRP A 198 -7.04 9.28 -12.74
CA TRP A 198 -5.68 9.82 -12.57
C TRP A 198 -4.63 8.72 -12.57
N HIS A 199 -4.90 7.59 -11.90
CA HIS A 199 -4.00 6.44 -11.91
C HIS A 199 -3.82 5.87 -13.31
N LEU A 200 -4.91 5.79 -14.08
CA LEU A 200 -4.88 5.30 -15.44
C LEU A 200 -4.02 6.21 -16.31
N LEU A 201 -4.24 7.53 -16.23
CA LEU A 201 -3.44 8.53 -16.95
C LEU A 201 -1.95 8.39 -16.60
N ARG A 202 -1.61 8.36 -15.32
CA ARG A 202 -0.22 8.20 -14.87
C ARG A 202 0.41 6.89 -15.35
N THR A 203 -0.36 5.80 -15.33
CA THR A 203 0.10 4.49 -15.80
C THR A 203 0.42 4.51 -17.29
N LEU A 204 -0.42 5.14 -18.09
CA LEU A 204 -0.25 5.18 -19.55
C LEU A 204 0.86 6.15 -19.98
N PHE A 205 0.99 7.31 -19.34
CA PHE A 205 1.88 8.37 -19.82
C PHE A 205 3.23 8.44 -19.10
N LEU A 206 3.30 8.04 -17.83
CA LEU A 206 4.47 8.32 -16.97
C LEU A 206 5.16 7.08 -16.42
N MET A 207 4.49 5.93 -16.37
CA MET A 207 5.07 4.67 -15.92
C MET A 207 5.64 3.85 -17.09
N PRO A 208 6.70 3.05 -16.86
CA PRO A 208 7.21 2.10 -17.85
C PRO A 208 6.23 0.95 -18.09
N ARG A 209 6.32 0.31 -19.26
CA ARG A 209 5.55 -0.91 -19.57
C ARG A 209 6.00 -2.09 -18.72
N THR A 210 7.32 -2.27 -18.65
CA THR A 210 8.00 -3.31 -17.89
C THR A 210 8.61 -2.71 -16.60
N ARG A 211 9.59 -3.38 -16.00
CA ARG A 211 10.24 -2.95 -14.76
C ARG A 211 11.29 -1.87 -15.02
N ILE A 212 11.50 -0.97 -14.06
CA ILE A 212 12.68 -0.09 -14.06
C ILE A 212 13.92 -0.91 -13.66
N PRO A 213 14.90 -1.13 -14.55
CA PRO A 213 16.09 -1.91 -14.25
C PRO A 213 16.95 -1.24 -13.16
N TYR A 214 17.76 -2.03 -12.48
CA TYR A 214 18.75 -1.54 -11.51
C TYR A 214 20.01 -2.41 -11.57
N PRO A 215 21.19 -1.85 -11.91
CA PRO A 215 21.49 -0.43 -12.18
C PRO A 215 20.82 0.11 -13.46
N LEU A 216 20.71 1.45 -13.58
CA LEU A 216 20.11 2.08 -14.77
C LEU A 216 21.09 2.05 -15.97
N PRO A 217 20.64 1.60 -17.16
CA PRO A 217 21.38 1.80 -18.40
C PRO A 217 21.63 3.28 -18.73
N PRO A 218 22.72 3.63 -19.46
CA PRO A 218 23.11 5.02 -19.75
C PRO A 218 22.03 5.85 -20.46
N ASP A 219 21.18 5.23 -21.27
CA ASP A 219 20.15 5.87 -22.09
C ASP A 219 18.73 5.41 -21.75
N TYR A 220 18.48 5.01 -20.49
CA TYR A 220 17.15 4.57 -20.08
C TYR A 220 16.13 5.72 -20.10
N ASP A 221 15.14 5.62 -20.99
CA ASP A 221 13.96 6.47 -21.05
C ASP A 221 12.66 5.65 -20.86
N TYR A 222 11.62 6.28 -20.33
CA TYR A 222 10.35 5.62 -19.97
C TYR A 222 9.15 6.55 -20.14
N GLY A 223 7.92 6.04 -20.00
CA GLY A 223 6.70 6.82 -20.26
C GLY A 223 6.40 7.00 -21.75
N TYR A 224 5.55 7.98 -22.11
CA TYR A 224 5.00 8.12 -23.47
C TYR A 224 6.07 8.19 -24.59
N GLU A 225 7.19 8.87 -24.36
CA GLU A 225 8.25 9.00 -25.37
C GLU A 225 9.07 7.71 -25.56
N GLY A 226 9.26 6.93 -24.49
CA GLY A 226 9.86 5.60 -24.54
C GLY A 226 8.93 4.50 -25.10
N GLN A 227 7.71 4.86 -25.53
CA GLN A 227 6.73 3.94 -26.14
C GLN A 227 6.80 3.92 -27.68
N ARG A 228 7.73 4.64 -28.32
CA ARG A 228 7.85 4.66 -29.79
C ARG A 228 8.22 3.27 -30.33
N PRO A 229 7.50 2.71 -31.33
CA PRO A 229 7.70 1.33 -31.82
C PRO A 229 9.00 1.04 -32.59
N GLY A 230 10.05 1.87 -32.46
CA GLY A 230 11.24 1.81 -33.31
C GLY A 230 12.54 1.37 -32.63
N GLU A 231 12.60 1.35 -31.30
CA GLU A 231 13.82 1.00 -30.55
C GLU A 231 13.45 0.05 -29.40
N ALA A 232 13.02 -1.16 -29.76
CA ALA A 232 13.07 -2.26 -28.83
C ALA A 232 14.55 -2.60 -28.59
N GLY A 233 15.14 -2.02 -27.53
CA GLY A 233 16.33 -2.60 -26.92
C GLY A 233 16.09 -4.08 -26.62
N PRO A 234 17.15 -4.92 -26.61
CA PRO A 234 17.02 -6.36 -26.73
C PRO A 234 15.95 -6.90 -25.78
N GLU A 235 14.94 -7.49 -26.39
CA GLU A 235 13.92 -8.32 -25.77
C GLU A 235 14.63 -9.24 -24.76
N GLU A 236 14.37 -9.04 -23.46
CA GLU A 236 14.86 -9.96 -22.42
C GLU A 236 14.22 -11.33 -22.70
N THR A 237 15.00 -12.18 -23.37
CA THR A 237 14.70 -13.57 -23.64
C THR A 237 14.33 -14.26 -22.31
N PRO A 238 13.33 -15.14 -22.28
CA PRO A 238 12.98 -15.88 -21.07
C PRO A 238 14.21 -16.57 -20.46
N LEU A 239 14.52 -16.21 -19.22
CA LEU A 239 15.52 -16.87 -18.38
C LEU A 239 15.13 -18.33 -18.15
N GLU A 240 15.52 -19.22 -19.07
CA GLU A 240 15.86 -20.63 -18.82
C GLU A 240 16.42 -21.29 -20.09
N PRO A 241 17.73 -21.56 -20.17
CA PRO A 241 18.26 -22.60 -21.04
C PRO A 241 18.45 -23.93 -20.27
N PRO A 242 18.43 -25.09 -20.94
CA PRO A 242 18.53 -26.40 -20.28
C PRO A 242 19.90 -26.64 -19.66
N LEU A 243 19.88 -27.30 -18.50
CA LEU A 243 21.03 -27.80 -17.74
C LEU A 243 22.11 -28.47 -18.62
N ALA A 244 23.31 -27.88 -18.67
CA ALA A 244 24.53 -28.57 -19.04
C ALA A 244 25.50 -28.62 -17.85
N ARG A 245 25.85 -29.84 -17.44
CA ARG A 245 26.85 -30.16 -16.40
C ARG A 245 28.25 -29.78 -16.88
N GLY A 246 29.06 -29.18 -16.01
CA GLY A 246 30.50 -29.05 -16.23
C GLY A 246 31.20 -28.32 -15.07
N ALA A 247 32.03 -29.04 -14.32
CA ALA A 247 32.86 -28.53 -13.24
C ALA A 247 34.07 -27.74 -13.78
N GLY A 248 34.54 -26.73 -13.03
CA GLY A 248 35.81 -26.07 -13.32
C GLY A 248 36.03 -24.80 -12.50
N SER A 249 36.99 -24.85 -11.58
CA SER A 249 37.45 -23.79 -10.69
C SER A 249 38.30 -22.72 -11.41
N GLY A 250 38.22 -21.46 -10.97
CA GLY A 250 39.31 -20.47 -11.10
C GLY A 250 39.03 -19.20 -11.92
N ASN A 251 39.36 -18.06 -11.31
CA ASN A 251 39.53 -16.69 -11.85
C ASN A 251 38.30 -15.77 -11.92
N LEU A 252 38.01 -15.10 -10.80
CA LEU A 252 37.16 -13.90 -10.72
C LEU A 252 37.93 -12.66 -11.23
N LEU A 253 37.84 -12.40 -12.53
CA LEU A 253 38.06 -11.08 -13.10
C LEU A 253 36.70 -10.37 -13.16
N TRP A 254 36.59 -9.22 -12.50
CA TRP A 254 35.42 -8.34 -12.53
C TRP A 254 35.29 -7.68 -13.92
N GLY A 255 34.78 -8.44 -14.88
CA GLY A 255 34.39 -7.97 -16.22
C GLY A 255 32.89 -8.15 -16.40
N GLY A 256 32.22 -7.11 -16.88
CA GLY A 256 30.77 -7.03 -17.01
C GLY A 256 30.14 -8.26 -17.68
N GLY A 257 29.29 -8.94 -16.92
CA GLY A 257 28.40 -10.00 -17.36
C GLY A 257 27.36 -10.20 -16.27
N ASP A 258 26.08 -10.17 -16.64
CA ASP A 258 24.96 -10.36 -15.73
C ASP A 258 25.16 -11.62 -14.89
N VAL A 259 25.37 -11.42 -13.58
CA VAL A 259 25.39 -12.52 -12.61
C VAL A 259 23.97 -13.08 -12.59
N PRO A 260 23.75 -14.37 -12.91
CA PRO A 260 22.42 -14.96 -12.75
C PRO A 260 22.00 -14.80 -11.30
N GLY A 261 20.89 -14.09 -11.08
CA GLY A 261 20.37 -13.85 -9.74
C GLY A 261 20.19 -15.16 -8.97
N THR A 262 20.39 -15.14 -7.65
CA THR A 262 20.14 -16.31 -6.80
C THR A 262 18.72 -16.84 -7.04
N PRO A 263 18.55 -18.15 -7.29
CA PRO A 263 17.24 -18.70 -7.62
C PRO A 263 16.27 -18.51 -6.45
N PHE A 264 15.00 -18.21 -6.76
CA PHE A 264 13.96 -17.93 -5.75
C PHE A 264 13.91 -18.98 -4.63
N ARG A 265 14.02 -20.27 -4.99
CA ARG A 265 13.99 -21.38 -4.03
C ARG A 265 15.13 -21.33 -3.01
N ALA A 266 16.33 -20.91 -3.42
CA ALA A 266 17.47 -20.78 -2.50
C ALA A 266 17.25 -19.62 -1.51
N CYS A 267 16.67 -18.51 -1.96
CA CYS A 267 16.32 -17.40 -1.08
C CYS A 267 15.18 -17.77 -0.11
N ALA A 268 14.11 -18.40 -0.60
CA ALA A 268 12.94 -18.77 0.17
C ALA A 268 13.25 -19.81 1.26
N CYS A 269 14.19 -20.72 1.01
CA CYS A 269 14.64 -21.71 2.00
C CYS A 269 15.75 -21.19 2.93
N SER A 270 16.18 -19.93 2.80
CA SER A 270 17.23 -19.39 3.66
C SER A 270 16.70 -19.11 5.07
N TRP A 271 17.52 -19.42 6.08
CA TRP A 271 17.22 -19.12 7.47
C TRP A 271 16.96 -17.62 7.71
N LEU A 272 17.73 -16.77 7.04
CA LEU A 272 17.57 -15.33 7.10
C LEU A 272 16.18 -14.90 6.63
N PHE A 273 15.71 -15.44 5.49
CA PHE A 273 14.37 -15.15 4.97
C PHE A 273 13.28 -15.62 5.93
N ALA A 274 13.39 -16.84 6.46
CA ALA A 274 12.41 -17.39 7.42
C ALA A 274 12.28 -16.49 8.67
N TRP A 275 13.40 -16.05 9.24
CA TRP A 275 13.38 -15.16 10.41
C TRP A 275 12.77 -13.79 10.08
N HIS A 276 13.07 -13.22 8.91
CA HIS A 276 12.48 -11.95 8.46
C HIS A 276 10.96 -12.08 8.26
N VAL A 277 10.50 -13.16 7.64
CA VAL A 277 9.06 -13.42 7.43
C VAL A 277 8.35 -13.58 8.77
N ALA A 278 8.91 -14.34 9.70
CA ALA A 278 8.34 -14.52 11.04
C ALA A 278 8.23 -13.17 11.78
N TRP A 279 9.31 -12.40 11.80
CA TRP A 279 9.34 -11.07 12.41
C TRP A 279 8.32 -10.11 11.79
N LEU A 280 8.29 -10.00 10.46
CA LEU A 280 7.34 -9.12 9.75
C LEU A 280 5.89 -9.56 9.99
N SER A 281 5.64 -10.86 10.07
CA SER A 281 4.29 -11.40 10.34
C SER A 281 3.81 -11.00 11.74
N VAL A 282 4.67 -11.10 12.76
CA VAL A 282 4.33 -10.67 14.13
C VAL A 282 4.07 -9.16 14.19
N MET A 283 4.91 -8.36 13.52
CA MET A 283 4.73 -6.90 13.48
C MET A 283 3.44 -6.49 12.78
N GLN A 284 3.13 -7.08 11.62
CA GLN A 284 1.88 -6.77 10.92
C GLN A 284 0.64 -7.26 11.66
N LEU A 285 0.70 -8.44 12.27
CA LEU A 285 -0.41 -8.94 13.08
C LEU A 285 -0.73 -8.00 14.23
N ARG A 286 0.29 -7.56 14.98
CA ARG A 286 0.13 -6.57 16.05
C ARG A 286 -0.47 -5.26 15.53
N HIS A 287 0.01 -4.78 14.39
CA HIS A 287 -0.47 -3.55 13.78
C HIS A 287 -1.95 -3.64 13.37
N TYR A 288 -2.37 -4.73 12.71
CA TYR A 288 -3.76 -4.91 12.30
C TYR A 288 -4.70 -5.11 13.49
N LEU A 289 -4.30 -5.89 14.50
CA LEU A 289 -5.09 -6.04 15.72
C LEU A 289 -5.35 -4.69 16.40
N PHE A 290 -4.34 -3.83 16.45
CA PHE A 290 -4.48 -2.49 17.03
C PHE A 290 -5.48 -1.62 16.25
N ILE A 291 -5.36 -1.56 14.91
CA ILE A 291 -6.27 -0.74 14.08
C ILE A 291 -7.71 -1.28 14.10
N GLY A 292 -7.87 -2.60 13.97
CA GLY A 292 -9.18 -3.23 13.90
C GLY A 292 -9.99 -3.09 15.19
N THR A 293 -9.33 -3.08 16.35
CA THR A 293 -9.98 -3.02 17.68
C THR A 293 -9.99 -1.62 18.30
N LEU A 294 -9.49 -0.60 17.60
CA LEU A 294 -9.33 0.75 18.15
C LEU A 294 -10.65 1.35 18.65
N ASN A 295 -11.70 1.34 17.82
CA ASN A 295 -12.98 1.95 18.18
C ASN A 295 -13.64 1.26 19.40
N PRO A 296 -13.77 -0.08 19.45
CA PRO A 296 -14.27 -0.77 20.64
C PRO A 296 -13.47 -0.45 21.91
N GLN A 297 -12.13 -0.39 21.81
CA GLN A 297 -11.30 -0.03 22.97
C GLN A 297 -11.53 1.42 23.41
N LEU A 298 -11.65 2.36 22.48
CA LEU A 298 -11.95 3.75 22.78
C LEU A 298 -13.33 3.92 23.40
N GLU A 299 -14.36 3.24 22.89
CA GLU A 299 -15.72 3.28 23.45
C GLU A 299 -15.75 2.77 24.90
N HIS A 300 -15.04 1.68 25.17
CA HIS A 300 -14.91 1.14 26.53
C HIS A 300 -14.15 2.10 27.46
N LEU A 301 -13.02 2.65 27.02
CA LEU A 301 -12.20 3.59 27.80
C LEU A 301 -12.90 4.94 28.03
N ALA A 302 -13.70 5.39 27.07
CA ALA A 302 -14.47 6.64 27.12
C ALA A 302 -15.82 6.49 27.83
N ARG A 303 -16.17 5.29 28.33
CA ARG A 303 -17.45 5.00 28.99
C ARG A 303 -18.68 5.40 28.15
N GLY A 304 -18.59 5.26 26.83
CA GLY A 304 -19.66 5.62 25.89
C GLY A 304 -19.73 7.11 25.49
N ASP A 305 -18.76 7.94 25.85
CA ASP A 305 -18.69 9.33 25.35
C ASP A 305 -18.24 9.38 23.87
N HIS A 306 -19.20 9.54 22.97
CA HIS A 306 -18.96 9.62 21.52
C HIS A 306 -18.05 10.80 21.11
N GLY A 307 -18.08 11.91 21.84
CA GLY A 307 -17.23 13.08 21.54
C GLY A 307 -15.76 12.80 21.85
N LEU A 308 -15.51 12.10 22.95
CA LEU A 308 -14.16 11.69 23.35
C LEU A 308 -13.60 10.61 22.41
N VAL A 309 -14.41 9.63 22.03
CA VAL A 309 -14.04 8.61 21.02
C VAL A 309 -13.66 9.29 19.70
N SER A 310 -14.50 10.23 19.22
CA SER A 310 -14.21 10.98 17.99
C SER A 310 -12.88 11.74 18.08
N THR A 311 -12.59 12.38 19.22
CA THR A 311 -11.34 13.11 19.47
C THR A 311 -10.12 12.20 19.42
N TYR A 312 -10.16 11.04 20.08
CA TYR A 312 -9.04 10.09 20.05
C TYR A 312 -8.84 9.43 18.68
N THR A 313 -9.93 9.10 17.97
CA THR A 313 -9.85 8.59 16.59
C THR A 313 -9.21 9.62 15.66
N ASN A 314 -9.55 10.91 15.82
CA ASN A 314 -8.92 11.99 15.06
C ASN A 314 -7.42 12.08 15.39
N ALA A 315 -7.05 12.06 16.68
CA ALA A 315 -5.65 12.10 17.10
C ALA A 315 -4.84 10.93 16.53
N PHE A 316 -5.37 9.71 16.57
CA PHE A 316 -4.76 8.54 15.95
C PHE A 316 -4.51 8.75 14.45
N ALA A 317 -5.52 9.21 13.71
CA ALA A 317 -5.39 9.46 12.28
C ALA A 317 -4.34 10.55 11.95
N PHE A 318 -4.23 11.61 12.77
CA PHE A 318 -3.16 12.61 12.62
C PHE A 318 -1.76 12.02 12.83
N THR A 319 -1.59 11.07 13.76
CA THR A 319 -0.29 10.40 13.92
C THR A 319 0.11 9.56 12.71
N GLN A 320 -0.86 8.92 12.04
CA GLN A 320 -0.61 8.16 10.82
C GLN A 320 -0.25 9.08 9.63
N LEU A 321 -0.87 10.26 9.52
CA LEU A 321 -0.54 11.28 8.52
C LEU A 321 0.94 11.73 8.60
N CYS A 322 1.54 11.70 9.79
CA CYS A 322 2.96 12.03 9.98
C CYS A 322 3.92 10.96 9.43
N GLY A 323 3.42 9.81 8.95
CA GLY A 323 4.24 8.72 8.41
C GLY A 323 5.17 9.17 7.27
N VAL A 324 4.70 10.07 6.39
CA VAL A 324 5.51 10.62 5.29
C VAL A 324 6.70 11.45 5.77
N LEU A 325 6.61 12.04 6.96
CA LEU A 325 7.70 12.84 7.56
C LEU A 325 8.72 11.95 8.28
N CYS A 326 8.26 10.86 8.88
CA CYS A 326 9.09 9.96 9.69
C CYS A 326 9.78 8.86 8.87
N ALA A 327 9.15 8.35 7.82
CA ALA A 327 9.69 7.23 7.04
C ALA A 327 11.04 7.53 6.32
N PRO A 328 11.29 8.74 5.76
CA PRO A 328 12.54 9.04 5.06
C PRO A 328 13.80 8.96 5.93
N TRP A 329 13.66 9.12 7.25
CA TRP A 329 14.78 9.02 8.19
C TRP A 329 15.43 7.63 8.15
N ASN A 330 14.61 6.57 8.05
CA ASN A 330 15.08 5.19 7.92
C ASN A 330 15.86 5.00 6.60
N GLY A 331 15.34 5.55 5.51
CA GLY A 331 16.00 5.50 4.20
C GLY A 331 17.33 6.26 4.20
N LEU A 332 17.38 7.42 4.86
CA LEU A 332 18.58 8.24 4.98
C LEU A 332 19.69 7.50 5.73
N ILE A 333 19.35 6.80 6.82
CA ILE A 333 20.30 5.97 7.57
C ILE A 333 20.84 4.83 6.69
N LEU A 334 19.95 4.12 5.96
CA LEU A 334 20.35 3.05 5.05
C LEU A 334 21.28 3.54 3.94
N ASP A 335 20.93 4.64 3.29
CA ASP A 335 21.71 5.20 2.19
C ASP A 335 23.07 5.74 2.67
N ARG A 336 23.13 6.38 3.85
CA ARG A 336 24.41 6.79 4.48
C ARG A 336 25.31 5.61 4.76
N HIS A 337 24.78 4.53 5.32
CA HIS A 337 25.57 3.34 5.64
C HIS A 337 26.07 2.62 4.38
N LYS A 338 25.28 2.56 3.30
CA LYS A 338 25.71 2.02 2.01
C LYS A 338 26.82 2.87 1.37
N ARG A 339 26.70 4.20 1.42
CA ARG A 339 27.73 5.13 0.92
C ARG A 339 29.04 5.02 1.70
N GLY A 340 28.97 4.80 3.01
CA GLY A 340 30.15 4.61 3.86
C GLY A 340 30.95 3.34 3.59
N LYS A 341 30.38 2.37 2.86
CA LYS A 341 31.01 1.10 2.47
C LYS A 341 31.48 1.05 1.00
N GLY A 342 31.29 2.13 0.22
CA GLY A 342 31.83 2.22 -1.13
C GLY A 342 33.37 2.29 -1.12
N PRO A 343 34.07 1.79 -2.14
CA PRO A 343 35.53 1.92 -2.22
C PRO A 343 35.88 3.41 -2.14
N ARG A 344 36.72 3.77 -1.17
CA ARG A 344 37.35 5.10 -1.17
C ARG A 344 38.15 5.18 -2.48
N PRO A 345 38.06 6.28 -3.25
CA PRO A 345 38.99 6.47 -4.35
C PRO A 345 40.40 6.40 -3.75
N GLU A 346 41.21 5.45 -4.23
CA GLU A 346 42.63 5.43 -3.93
C GLU A 346 43.18 6.77 -4.42
N GLY A 347 43.64 7.58 -3.46
CA GLY A 347 44.21 8.88 -3.74
C GLY A 347 45.63 8.71 -4.25
N ASN A 348 45.89 9.34 -5.40
CA ASN A 348 47.16 9.66 -6.04
C ASN A 348 48.11 8.52 -6.43
#